data_AF-A0A1D7UAV1-F1
#
_entry.id   AF-A0A1D7UAV1-F1
#
_cell.length_a   1.000
_cell.length_b   1.000
_cell.length_c   1.000
_cell.angle_alpha   90.00
_cell.angle_beta   90.00
_cell.angle_gamma   90.00
#
_symmetry.space_group_name_H-M   'P 1'
#
loop_
_entity.id
_entity.type
_entity.pdbx_description
1 polymer ?
#
loop_
_entity_poly.entity_id
_entity_poly.type
_entity_poly.pdbx_seq_one_letter_code
_entity_poly.pdbx_strand_id
1 'polypeptide(L)'
;MLDGRKPLAVFSDAYPSAFLDEFLAPFGPFVEQGRLLRRTIDHPFPSPKRGVVDSQPLDGIRRVYFALPGQEWRINAYIEMWQSAEKSGWSEASERRQGTLLGYTDWQCDWWAKNRPGSLSRRR
;
A
#
# COMPACT_ATOMS: atom_id res chain seq x y z
N MET A 1 -1.49 5.52 -12.16
CA MET A 1 -2.46 4.40 -11.97
C MET A 1 -3.67 4.63 -12.85
N LEU A 2 -4.44 5.71 -12.63
CA LEU A 2 -5.65 6.02 -13.43
C LEU A 2 -5.36 6.19 -14.94
N ASP A 3 -4.12 6.57 -15.28
CA ASP A 3 -3.56 6.65 -16.62
C ASP A 3 -3.05 5.31 -17.19
N GLY A 4 -3.25 4.19 -16.48
CA GLY A 4 -2.83 2.85 -16.88
C GLY A 4 -1.33 2.56 -16.78
N ARG A 5 -0.48 3.53 -16.38
CA ARG A 5 0.99 3.33 -16.35
C ARG A 5 1.49 2.58 -15.13
N LYS A 6 0.79 2.74 -14.00
CA LYS A 6 1.11 2.01 -12.77
C LYS A 6 0.17 0.81 -12.68
N PRO A 7 0.66 -0.42 -12.49
CA PRO A 7 -0.16 -1.63 -12.47
C PRO A 7 -0.76 -1.91 -11.08
N LEU A 8 -0.21 -1.29 -10.03
CA LEU A 8 -0.65 -1.44 -8.65
C LEU A 8 -0.57 -0.08 -7.94
N ALA A 9 -1.57 0.23 -7.12
CA ALA A 9 -1.55 1.29 -6.12
C ALA A 9 -1.99 0.71 -4.78
N VAL A 10 -1.33 1.13 -3.70
CA VAL A 10 -1.61 0.66 -2.34
C VAL A 10 -1.73 1.85 -1.43
N PHE A 11 -2.82 1.92 -0.69
CA PHE A 11 -3.11 2.95 0.29
C PHE A 11 -3.34 2.29 1.65
N SER A 12 -2.99 2.99 2.72
CA SER A 12 -3.25 2.52 4.07
C SER A 12 -3.50 3.67 5.02
N ASP A 13 -4.49 3.51 5.88
CA ASP A 13 -4.76 4.44 6.97
C ASP A 13 -5.37 3.68 8.16
N ALA A 14 -5.46 4.33 9.31
CA ALA A 14 -6.31 3.83 10.38
C ALA A 14 -7.78 3.79 9.93
N TYR A 15 -8.58 2.90 10.51
CA TYR A 15 -10.03 2.89 10.28
C TYR A 15 -10.80 2.82 11.61
N PRO A 16 -12.02 3.37 11.66
CA PRO A 16 -12.70 4.12 10.60
C PRO A 16 -11.98 5.45 10.24
N SER A 17 -11.99 5.82 8.95
CA SER A 17 -11.38 7.07 8.45
C SER A 17 -12.19 7.59 7.27
N ALA A 18 -13.01 8.63 7.54
CA ALA A 18 -13.78 9.31 6.50
C ALA A 18 -12.87 9.95 5.45
N PHE A 19 -11.70 10.45 5.88
CA PHE A 19 -10.69 10.99 4.99
C PHE A 19 -10.21 9.94 3.97
N LEU A 20 -9.90 8.71 4.41
CA LEU A 20 -9.48 7.65 3.49
C LEU A 20 -10.59 7.32 2.48
N ASP A 21 -11.84 7.27 2.92
CA ASP A 21 -12.98 6.98 2.04
C ASP A 21 -13.19 8.10 1.00
N GLU A 22 -13.14 9.37 1.41
CA GLU A 22 -13.21 10.52 0.52
C GLU A 22 -12.02 10.57 -0.46
N PHE A 23 -10.81 10.33 0.04
CA PHE A 23 -9.59 10.32 -0.77
C PHE A 23 -9.61 9.24 -1.85
N LEU A 24 -10.24 8.09 -1.57
CA LEU A 24 -10.36 6.97 -2.50
C LEU A 24 -11.62 7.02 -3.38
N ALA A 25 -12.58 7.89 -3.08
CA ALA A 25 -13.80 8.05 -3.87
C ALA A 25 -13.55 8.25 -5.39
N PRO A 26 -12.53 9.01 -5.83
CA PRO A 26 -12.22 9.17 -7.26
C PRO A 26 -11.87 7.87 -8.00
N PHE A 27 -11.49 6.80 -7.29
CA PHE A 27 -11.24 5.48 -7.89
C PHE A 27 -12.54 4.71 -8.17
N GLY A 28 -13.65 5.04 -7.50
CA GLY A 28 -14.94 4.33 -7.56
C GLY A 28 -15.44 4.09 -9.00
N PRO A 29 -15.57 5.15 -9.84
CA PRO A 29 -16.04 4.98 -11.22
C PRO A 29 -15.17 4.04 -12.06
N PHE A 30 -13.86 3.99 -11.82
CA PHE A 30 -12.95 3.10 -12.54
C PHE A 30 -13.09 1.64 -12.11
N VAL A 31 -13.47 1.40 -10.84
CA VAL A 31 -13.77 0.06 -10.33
C VAL A 31 -15.11 -0.43 -10.90
N GLU A 32 -16.14 0.42 -10.88
CA GLU A 32 -17.46 0.10 -11.42
C GLU A 32 -17.41 -0.22 -12.93
N GLN A 33 -16.55 0.48 -13.67
CA GLN A 33 -16.31 0.22 -15.10
C GLN A 33 -15.41 -1.00 -15.37
N GLY A 34 -14.94 -1.71 -14.34
CA GLY A 34 -14.01 -2.84 -14.49
C GLY A 34 -12.61 -2.45 -14.97
N ARG A 35 -12.27 -1.15 -14.97
CA ARG A 35 -10.95 -0.64 -15.36
C ARG A 35 -9.91 -0.81 -14.26
N LEU A 36 -10.36 -1.04 -13.03
CA LEU A 36 -9.55 -1.33 -11.86
C LEU A 36 -10.21 -2.43 -11.03
N LEU A 37 -9.40 -3.32 -10.47
CA LEU A 37 -9.83 -4.14 -9.35
C LEU A 37 -9.50 -3.43 -8.04
N ARG A 38 -10.42 -3.47 -7.08
CA ARG A 38 -10.21 -3.03 -5.70
C ARG A 38 -10.20 -4.22 -4.75
N ARG A 39 -9.24 -4.27 -3.84
CA ARG A 39 -9.25 -5.17 -2.68
C ARG A 39 -9.02 -4.36 -1.41
N THR A 40 -9.83 -4.61 -0.39
CA THR A 40 -9.67 -3.99 0.92
C THR A 40 -9.39 -5.08 1.96
N ILE A 41 -8.40 -4.85 2.81
CA ILE A 41 -8.01 -5.75 3.89
C ILE A 41 -7.87 -4.92 5.16
N ASP A 42 -8.59 -5.33 6.20
CA ASP A 42 -8.54 -4.71 7.51
C ASP A 42 -7.62 -5.52 8.42
N HIS A 43 -6.67 -4.82 9.05
CA HIS A 43 -5.76 -5.35 10.06
C HIS A 43 -6.17 -4.77 11.42
N PRO A 44 -7.08 -5.44 12.16
CA PRO A 44 -7.57 -4.95 13.43
C PRO A 44 -6.45 -4.90 14.48
N PHE A 45 -6.52 -3.91 15.37
CA PHE A 45 -5.74 -3.90 16.60
C PHE A 45 -6.33 -4.90 17.61
N PRO A 46 -5.54 -5.40 18.58
CA PRO A 46 -6.05 -6.23 19.66
C PRO A 46 -7.15 -5.55 20.50
N SER A 47 -7.10 -4.22 20.58
CA SER A 47 -8.13 -3.38 21.17
C SER A 47 -8.18 -2.02 20.46
N PRO A 48 -9.35 -1.35 20.42
CA PRO A 48 -9.48 -0.04 19.81
C PRO A 48 -8.52 0.97 20.44
N LYS A 49 -7.90 1.80 19.59
CA LYS A 49 -6.98 2.86 20.01
C LYS A 49 -7.64 4.21 19.83
N ARG A 50 -7.31 5.19 20.68
CA ARG A 50 -7.83 6.55 20.51
C ARG A 50 -7.06 7.28 19.41
N GLY A 51 -7.79 7.84 18.44
CA GLY A 51 -7.24 8.68 17.38
C GLY A 51 -6.60 9.96 17.92
N VAL A 52 -5.53 10.41 17.27
CA VAL A 52 -4.74 11.56 17.74
C VAL A 52 -5.44 12.89 17.45
N VAL A 53 -6.20 12.97 16.37
CA VAL A 53 -6.77 14.24 15.85
C VAL A 53 -8.17 14.50 16.42
N ASP A 54 -9.05 13.50 16.39
CA ASP A 54 -10.47 13.64 16.71
C ASP A 54 -10.92 12.80 17.92
N SER A 55 -9.98 12.10 18.56
CA SER A 55 -10.22 11.16 19.66
C SER A 55 -11.23 10.03 19.33
N GLN A 56 -11.54 9.80 18.05
CA GLN A 56 -12.40 8.70 17.65
C GLN A 56 -11.69 7.36 17.90
N PRO A 57 -12.42 6.30 18.28
CA PRO A 57 -11.83 4.97 18.37
C PRO A 57 -11.42 4.49 16.98
N LEU A 58 -10.19 3.99 16.88
CA LEU A 58 -9.59 3.38 15.71
C LEU A 58 -9.49 1.88 15.95
N ASP A 59 -10.12 1.10 15.09
CA ASP A 59 -10.23 -0.35 15.20
C ASP A 59 -8.99 -1.07 14.63
N GLY A 60 -8.25 -0.42 13.74
CA GLY A 60 -7.06 -1.02 13.12
C GLY A 60 -6.48 -0.20 11.98
N ILE A 61 -5.73 -0.87 11.13
CA ILE A 61 -5.18 -0.32 9.88
C ILE A 61 -5.88 -0.99 8.71
N ARG A 62 -6.47 -0.18 7.82
CA ARG A 62 -7.08 -0.62 6.57
C ARG A 62 -6.05 -0.46 5.47
N ARG A 63 -5.83 -1.50 4.68
CA ARG A 63 -5.05 -1.45 3.43
C ARG A 63 -6.01 -1.60 2.24
N VAL A 64 -5.93 -0.67 1.30
CA VAL A 64 -6.70 -0.69 0.06
C VAL A 64 -5.76 -0.80 -1.13
N TYR A 65 -6.02 -1.81 -1.95
CA TYR A 65 -5.23 -2.15 -3.12
C TYR A 65 -6.05 -1.90 -4.38
N PHE A 66 -5.43 -1.28 -5.37
CA PHE A 66 -5.97 -1.17 -6.71
C PHE A 66 -5.01 -1.80 -7.71
N ALA A 67 -5.51 -2.65 -8.60
CA ALA A 67 -4.72 -3.24 -9.69
C ALA A 67 -5.40 -3.02 -11.04
N LEU A 68 -4.60 -2.93 -12.10
CA LEU A 68 -5.13 -3.02 -13.46
C LEU A 68 -5.64 -4.45 -13.72
N PRO A 69 -6.63 -4.63 -14.62
CA PRO A 69 -7.07 -5.96 -15.05
C PRO A 69 -5.88 -6.81 -15.54
N GLY A 70 -5.82 -8.06 -15.10
CA GLY A 70 -4.70 -8.98 -15.39
C GLY A 70 -3.44 -8.76 -14.55
N GLN A 71 -3.43 -7.76 -13.65
CA GLN A 71 -2.32 -7.47 -12.74
C GLN A 71 -2.66 -7.79 -11.28
N GLU A 72 -3.72 -8.55 -11.03
CA GLU A 72 -4.22 -8.93 -9.70
C GLU A 72 -3.17 -9.70 -8.89
N TRP A 73 -2.31 -10.46 -9.58
CA TRP A 73 -1.19 -11.19 -8.97
C TRP A 73 -0.27 -10.27 -8.17
N ARG A 74 -0.16 -8.99 -8.54
CA ARG A 74 0.68 -8.02 -7.82
C ARG A 74 0.15 -7.72 -6.43
N ILE A 75 -1.18 -7.79 -6.23
CA ILE A 75 -1.78 -7.62 -4.91
C ILE A 75 -1.31 -8.76 -3.99
N ASN A 76 -1.40 -10.01 -4.46
CA ASN A 76 -0.97 -11.18 -3.71
C ASN A 76 0.53 -11.11 -3.39
N ALA A 77 1.36 -10.83 -4.41
CA ALA A 77 2.81 -10.72 -4.24
C ALA A 77 3.22 -9.57 -3.31
N TYR A 78 2.44 -8.48 -3.25
CA TYR A 78 2.66 -7.37 -2.32
C TYR A 78 2.32 -7.76 -0.88
N ILE A 79 1.23 -8.50 -0.68
CA ILE A 79 0.84 -9.03 0.63
C ILE A 79 1.91 -10.00 1.15
N GLU A 80 2.35 -10.95 0.31
CA GLU A 80 3.41 -11.91 0.65
C GLU A 80 4.73 -11.21 1.02
N MET A 81 5.10 -10.17 0.27
CA MET A 81 6.29 -9.36 0.58
C MET A 81 6.20 -8.72 1.96
N TRP A 82 5.04 -8.15 2.32
CA TRP A 82 4.83 -7.58 3.65
C TRP A 82 4.86 -8.64 4.75
N GLN A 83 4.20 -9.78 4.55
CA GLN A 83 4.24 -10.89 5.50
C GLN A 83 5.66 -11.43 5.71
N SER A 84 6.47 -11.47 4.66
CA SER A 84 7.89 -11.83 4.78
C SER A 84 8.63 -10.76 5.57
N ALA A 85 8.45 -9.48 5.25
CA ALA A 85 9.15 -8.39 5.93
C ALA A 85 8.75 -8.25 7.41
N GLU A 86 7.52 -8.59 7.78
CA GLU A 86 7.07 -8.66 9.17
C GLU A 86 7.84 -9.72 9.97
N LYS A 87 8.27 -10.81 9.32
CA LYS A 87 9.03 -11.91 9.95
C LYS A 87 10.55 -11.68 9.94
N SER A 88 11.09 -11.18 8.83
CA SER A 88 12.53 -11.09 8.58
C SER A 88 13.09 -9.67 8.65
N GLY A 89 12.24 -8.67 8.87
CA GLY A 89 12.60 -7.26 8.72
C GLY A 89 12.55 -6.76 7.28
N TRP A 90 12.51 -5.45 7.12
CA TRP A 90 12.51 -4.77 5.83
C TRP A 90 13.94 -4.64 5.29
N SER A 91 14.16 -5.09 4.06
CA SER A 91 15.49 -5.14 3.43
C SER A 91 15.53 -4.31 2.15
N GLU A 92 16.73 -4.10 1.58
CA GLU A 92 16.87 -3.50 0.25
C GLU A 92 16.17 -4.33 -0.84
N ALA A 93 16.15 -5.65 -0.69
CA ALA A 93 15.40 -6.53 -1.60
C ALA A 93 13.90 -6.29 -1.47
N SER A 94 13.39 -6.01 -0.25
CA SER A 94 11.99 -5.66 -0.01
C SER A 94 11.63 -4.33 -0.67
N GLU A 95 12.48 -3.29 -0.54
CA GLU A 95 12.33 -2.01 -1.24
C GLU A 95 12.24 -2.18 -2.75
N ARG A 96 13.21 -2.91 -3.33
CA ARG A 96 13.26 -3.13 -4.77
C ARG A 96 12.02 -3.88 -5.25
N ARG A 97 11.64 -4.95 -4.53
CA ARG A 97 10.44 -5.73 -4.84
C ARG A 97 9.18 -4.86 -4.76
N GLN A 98 9.06 -4.00 -3.75
CA GLN A 98 7.95 -3.05 -3.63
C GLN A 98 7.89 -2.13 -4.85
N GLY A 99 9.02 -1.54 -5.23
CA GLY A 99 9.12 -0.69 -6.42
C GLY A 99 8.67 -1.41 -7.69
N THR A 100 9.18 -2.62 -7.94
CA THR A 100 8.79 -3.44 -9.08
C THR A 100 7.30 -3.76 -9.07
N LEU A 101 6.73 -4.11 -7.90
CA LEU A 101 5.31 -4.42 -7.76
C LEU A 101 4.42 -3.21 -8.07
N LEU A 102 4.83 -2.02 -7.66
CA LEU A 102 4.19 -0.73 -7.97
C LEU A 102 4.41 -0.28 -9.43
N GLY A 103 5.23 -1.00 -10.21
CA GLY A 103 5.55 -0.67 -11.60
C GLY A 103 6.55 0.46 -11.76
N TYR A 104 7.52 0.57 -10.87
CA TYR A 104 8.76 1.31 -11.13
C TYR A 104 9.72 0.46 -11.96
N THR A 105 10.45 1.11 -12.87
CA THR A 105 11.49 0.46 -13.68
C THR A 105 12.73 0.20 -12.83
N ASP A 106 13.63 -0.66 -13.31
CA ASP A 106 14.87 -0.96 -12.61
C ASP A 106 15.70 0.27 -12.30
N TRP A 107 15.86 1.18 -13.28
CA TRP A 107 16.63 2.41 -13.05
C TRP A 107 15.98 3.32 -12.00
N GLN A 108 14.63 3.35 -11.91
CA GLN A 108 13.91 4.13 -10.89
C GLN A 108 14.15 3.53 -9.51
N CYS A 109 14.10 2.21 -9.40
CA CYS A 109 14.43 1.49 -8.17
C CYS A 109 15.91 1.70 -7.78
N ASP A 110 16.84 1.66 -8.73
CA ASP A 110 18.27 1.90 -8.51
C ASP A 110 18.53 3.34 -8.05
N TRP A 111 17.85 4.30 -8.67
CA TRP A 111 17.92 5.70 -8.27
C TRP A 111 17.38 5.89 -6.84
N TRP A 112 16.25 5.28 -6.51
CA TRP A 112 15.68 5.33 -5.16
C TRP A 112 16.63 4.71 -4.12
N ALA A 113 17.20 3.53 -4.40
CA ALA A 113 18.14 2.86 -3.52
C ALA A 113 19.35 3.76 -3.18
N LYS A 114 19.85 4.52 -4.15
CA LYS A 114 20.99 5.44 -3.98
C LYS A 114 20.64 6.76 -3.29
N ASN A 115 19.43 7.27 -3.48
CA ASN A 115 19.06 8.64 -3.08
C ASN A 115 18.07 8.70 -1.90
N ARG A 116 17.53 7.57 -1.45
CA ARG A 116 16.60 7.55 -0.32
C ARG A 116 17.28 8.04 0.97
N PRO A 117 16.61 8.83 1.82
CA PRO A 117 17.19 9.27 3.09
C PRO A 117 17.53 8.07 3.99
N GLY A 118 18.78 8.00 4.46
CA GLY A 118 19.28 6.89 5.29
C GLY A 118 18.59 6.70 6.66
N SER A 119 17.69 7.60 7.07
CA SER A 119 16.92 7.49 8.32
C SER A 119 15.93 6.32 8.35
N LEU A 120 15.63 5.70 7.19
CA LEU A 120 14.82 4.48 7.09
C LEU A 120 15.66 3.18 7.13
N SER A 121 17.00 3.24 7.08
CA SER A 121 17.89 2.06 7.11
C SER A 121 18.62 1.84 8.45
N ARG A 122 18.44 2.72 9.43
CA ARG A 122 19.01 2.58 10.78
C ARG A 122 17.92 2.46 11.85
N ARG A 123 17.36 1.27 11.97
CA ARG A 123 17.08 0.70 13.30
C ARG A 123 17.94 -0.55 13.41
N ARG A 124 19.16 -0.33 13.93
CA ARG A 124 20.00 -1.40 14.48
C ARG A 124 19.40 -1.85 15.80
#